data_AF-A0A971MJP8-F1
#
_entry.id   AF-A0A971MJP8-F1
#
_cell.length_a   1.000
_cell.length_b   1.000
_cell.length_c   1.000
_cell.angle_alpha   90.00
_cell.angle_beta   90.00
_cell.angle_gamma   90.00
#
_symmetry.space_group_name_H-M   'P 1'
#
loop_
_entity.id
_entity.type
_entity.pdbx_description
1 polymer ?
#
loop_
_entity_poly.entity_id
_entity_poly.type
_entity_poly.pdbx_seq_one_letter_code
_entity_poly.pdbx_strand_id
1 'polypeptide(L)'
;MFDKVIIIGIFISLAYSEITGFSPSGLIVPGYIAVNINNPSRIISTLCISLITYLLLKLLSKYTIIYGKRQFALAVGIALVINIFSTLTIPFSLGIIGNIIPGIIANEWLKEGMIVSLVSLSVVVLIIVTIMIISGMPVF
;
A
#
# COMPACT_ATOMS: atom_id res chain seq x y z
N MET A 1 -8.08 -17.15 8.10
CA MET A 1 -9.23 -16.33 7.64
C MET A 1 -8.75 -15.13 6.82
N PHE A 2 -7.75 -14.40 7.32
CA PHE A 2 -7.09 -13.31 6.59
C PHE A 2 -6.54 -13.71 5.23
N ASP A 3 -6.00 -14.93 5.08
CA ASP A 3 -5.44 -15.41 3.80
C ASP A 3 -6.49 -15.44 2.69
N LYS A 4 -7.74 -15.80 3.01
CA LYS A 4 -8.85 -15.81 2.03
C LYS A 4 -9.16 -14.39 1.55
N VAL A 5 -9.18 -13.41 2.46
CA VAL A 5 -9.41 -12.00 2.11
C VAL A 5 -8.29 -11.47 1.24
N ILE A 6 -7.04 -11.79 1.57
CA ILE A 6 -5.88 -11.35 0.79
C ILE A 6 -5.92 -11.95 -0.62
N ILE A 7 -6.21 -13.25 -0.75
CA ILE A 7 -6.35 -13.92 -2.05
C ILE A 7 -7.46 -13.24 -2.88
N ILE A 8 -8.65 -13.06 -2.30
CA ILE A 8 -9.78 -12.37 -2.96
C ILE A 8 -9.37 -10.94 -3.36
N GLY A 9 -8.69 -10.22 -2.47
CA GLY A 9 -8.20 -8.87 -2.72
C GLY A 9 -7.20 -8.80 -3.88
N ILE A 10 -6.30 -9.78 -4.01
CA ILE A 10 -5.37 -9.86 -5.15
C ILE A 10 -6.14 -10.07 -6.45
N PHE A 11 -7.10 -11.00 -6.49
CA PHE A 11 -7.91 -11.24 -7.69
C PHE A 11 -8.73 -10.02 -8.10
N ILE A 12 -9.37 -9.34 -7.14
CA ILE A 12 -10.14 -8.12 -7.41
C ILE A 12 -9.22 -6.99 -7.88
N SER A 13 -8.07 -6.81 -7.24
CA SER A 13 -7.09 -5.79 -7.63
C SER A 13 -6.56 -6.04 -9.04
N LEU A 14 -6.38 -7.30 -9.42
CA LEU A 14 -5.96 -7.70 -10.77
C LEU A 14 -7.07 -7.43 -11.78
N ALA A 15 -8.31 -7.85 -11.50
CA ALA A 15 -9.45 -7.57 -12.36
C ALA A 15 -9.67 -6.07 -12.55
N TYR A 16 -9.56 -5.28 -11.48
CA TYR A 16 -9.67 -3.83 -11.54
C TYR A 16 -8.56 -3.20 -12.38
N SER A 17 -7.32 -3.68 -12.23
CA SER A 17 -6.18 -3.20 -13.01
C SER A 17 -6.37 -3.48 -14.51
N GLU A 18 -6.88 -4.66 -14.86
CA GLU A 18 -7.15 -5.03 -16.25
C GLU A 18 -8.28 -4.17 -16.88
N ILE A 19 -9.31 -3.83 -16.11
CA ILE A 19 -10.45 -3.04 -16.59
C ILE A 19 -10.12 -1.55 -16.71
N THR A 20 -9.43 -0.99 -15.71
CA THR A 20 -9.19 0.46 -15.62
C THR A 20 -7.84 0.89 -16.16
N GLY A 21 -6.89 -0.04 -16.30
CA GLY A 21 -5.49 0.24 -16.63
C GLY A 21 -4.68 0.84 -15.49
N PHE A 22 -5.25 1.02 -14.30
CA PHE A 22 -4.58 1.60 -13.13
C PHE A 22 -4.44 0.58 -11.99
N SER A 23 -3.26 0.59 -11.37
CA SER A 23 -2.91 -0.26 -10.25
C SER A 23 -3.37 0.36 -8.93
N PRO A 24 -4.08 -0.39 -8.06
CA PRO A 24 -4.58 0.12 -6.78
C PRO A 24 -3.48 0.18 -5.70
N SER A 25 -2.44 0.96 -5.96
CA SER A 25 -1.20 1.04 -5.17
C SER A 25 -0.52 -0.32 -4.91
N GLY A 26 -0.69 -1.27 -5.84
CA GLY A 26 -0.10 -2.61 -5.82
C GLY A 26 -1.13 -3.70 -5.55
N LEU A 27 -1.04 -4.82 -6.26
CA LEU A 27 -2.06 -5.89 -6.24
C LEU A 27 -2.39 -6.45 -4.84
N ILE A 28 -1.41 -6.44 -3.95
CA ILE A 28 -1.54 -7.01 -2.61
C ILE A 28 -2.11 -5.97 -1.62
N VAL A 29 -1.90 -4.67 -1.87
CA VAL A 29 -2.12 -3.61 -0.89
C VAL A 29 -3.59 -3.44 -0.49
N PRO A 30 -4.57 -3.41 -1.42
CA PRO A 30 -5.99 -3.27 -1.05
C PRO A 30 -6.49 -4.39 -0.14
N GLY A 31 -6.05 -5.63 -0.35
CA GLY A 31 -6.40 -6.76 0.50
C GLY A 31 -5.89 -6.59 1.94
N TYR A 32 -4.66 -6.11 2.10
CA TYR A 32 -4.07 -5.84 3.42
C TYR A 32 -4.72 -4.66 4.13
N ILE A 33 -5.12 -3.62 3.40
CA ILE A 33 -5.85 -2.48 3.95
C ILE A 33 -7.27 -2.89 4.38
N ALA A 34 -7.98 -3.67 3.56
CA ALA A 34 -9.32 -4.16 3.88
C ALA A 34 -9.31 -5.02 5.16
N VAL A 35 -8.29 -5.86 5.34
CA VAL A 35 -8.11 -6.66 6.57
C VAL A 35 -7.88 -5.78 7.81
N ASN A 36 -7.16 -4.66 7.66
CA ASN A 36 -6.81 -3.78 8.78
C ASN A 36 -7.77 -2.59 8.91
N ILE A 37 -8.96 -2.65 8.32
CA ILE A 37 -9.91 -1.53 8.32
C ILE A 37 -10.31 -1.08 9.73
N ASN A 38 -10.31 -1.99 10.70
CA ASN A 38 -10.59 -1.69 12.13
C ASN A 38 -9.48 -0.93 12.84
N ASN A 39 -8.28 -0.91 12.27
CA ASN A 39 -7.12 -0.28 12.87
C ASN A 39 -6.69 0.91 12.00
N PRO A 40 -7.46 2.02 12.00
CA PRO A 40 -7.18 3.18 11.15
C PRO A 40 -5.82 3.80 11.46
N SER A 41 -5.34 3.69 12.71
CA SER A 41 -4.00 4.13 13.11
C SER A 41 -2.89 3.45 12.30
N ARG A 42 -3.04 2.16 11.96
CA ARG A 42 -2.08 1.40 11.15
C ARG A 42 -2.12 1.81 9.69
N ILE A 43 -3.32 2.06 9.16
CA ILE A 43 -3.49 2.53 7.78
C ILE A 43 -2.84 3.90 7.63
N ILE A 44 -3.13 4.84 8.54
CA ILE A 44 -2.56 6.19 8.51
C ILE A 44 -1.03 6.13 8.63
N SER A 45 -0.48 5.31 9.53
CA SER A 45 0.98 5.20 9.65
C SER A 45 1.64 4.65 8.38
N THR A 46 1.03 3.64 7.75
CA THR A 46 1.54 3.09 6.47
C THR A 46 1.51 4.13 5.35
N LEU A 47 0.43 4.91 5.26
CA LEU A 47 0.28 5.96 4.26
C LEU A 47 1.29 7.08 4.50
N CYS A 48 1.48 7.52 5.75
CA CYS A 48 2.50 8.51 6.11
C CYS A 48 3.91 8.08 5.70
N ILE A 49 4.30 6.83 5.99
CA ILE A 49 5.62 6.32 5.62
C ILE A 49 5.76 6.19 4.10
N SER A 50 4.70 5.73 3.41
CA SER A 50 4.70 5.68 1.95
C SER A 50 4.84 7.06 1.33
N LEU A 51 4.29 8.11 1.95
CA LEU A 51 4.41 9.50 1.50
C LEU A 51 5.82 10.06 1.68
N ILE A 52 6.44 9.80 2.82
CA ILE A 52 7.86 10.17 3.03
C ILE A 52 8.75 9.43 2.03
N THR A 53 8.51 8.12 1.85
CA THR A 53 9.26 7.29 0.90
C THR A 53 9.09 7.79 -0.54
N TYR A 54 7.86 8.13 -0.94
CA TYR A 54 7.54 8.69 -2.24
C TYR A 54 8.27 10.02 -2.49
N LEU A 55 8.26 10.94 -1.51
CA LEU A 55 8.95 12.23 -1.63
C LEU A 55 10.46 12.05 -1.78
N LEU A 56 11.06 11.16 -0.99
CA LEU A 56 12.50 10.84 -1.09
C LEU A 56 12.84 10.22 -2.44
N LEU A 57 12.05 9.25 -2.92
CA LEU A 57 12.25 8.66 -4.24
C LEU A 57 12.10 9.69 -5.36
N LYS A 58 11.12 10.59 -5.26
CA LYS A 58 10.90 11.65 -6.25
C LYS A 58 12.09 12.62 -6.31
N LEU A 59 12.67 12.94 -5.16
CA LEU A 59 13.91 13.71 -5.07
C LEU A 59 15.09 12.94 -5.70
N LEU A 60 15.27 11.66 -5.35
CA LEU A 60 16.34 10.82 -5.89
C LEU A 60 16.23 10.62 -7.41
N SER A 61 15.00 10.46 -7.92
CA SER A 61 14.71 10.31 -9.34
C SER A 61 15.08 11.55 -10.16
N LYS A 62 15.25 12.72 -9.52
CA LYS A 62 15.74 13.93 -10.19
C LYS A 62 17.25 13.87 -10.42
N TYR A 63 18.00 13.22 -9.53
CA TYR A 63 19.46 13.12 -9.59
C TYR A 63 19.93 11.86 -10.33
N THR A 64 19.10 10.82 -10.38
CA THR A 64 19.49 9.52 -10.92
C THR A 64 18.37 8.91 -11.75
N ILE A 65 18.74 8.25 -12.85
CA ILE A 65 17.83 7.51 -13.73
C ILE A 65 17.44 6.22 -13.00
N ILE A 66 16.37 6.29 -12.21
CA ILE A 66 15.81 5.17 -11.45
C ILE A 66 14.52 4.74 -12.14
N TYR A 67 14.60 3.74 -13.00
CA TYR A 67 13.43 3.15 -13.66
C TYR A 67 13.40 1.63 -13.49
N GLY A 68 12.20 1.06 -13.57
CA GLY A 68 11.97 -0.39 -13.56
C GLY A 68 12.32 -1.06 -12.23
N LYS A 69 13.12 -2.13 -12.27
CA LYS A 69 13.41 -2.96 -11.07
C LYS A 69 14.18 -2.21 -9.98
N ARG A 70 15.04 -1.25 -10.37
CA ARG A 70 15.83 -0.45 -9.43
C ARG A 70 14.95 0.48 -8.59
N GLN A 71 13.93 1.06 -9.21
CA GLN A 71 12.95 1.91 -8.55
C GLN A 71 12.20 1.18 -7.45
N PHE A 72 11.73 -0.03 -7.77
CA PHE A 72 11.04 -0.87 -6.81
C PHE A 72 11.94 -1.25 -5.62
N ALA A 73 13.17 -1.70 -5.89
CA ALA A 73 14.11 -2.08 -4.83
C ALA A 73 14.46 -0.89 -3.92
N LEU A 74 14.68 0.30 -4.49
CA LEU A 74 14.93 1.51 -3.71
C LEU A 74 13.70 1.94 -2.90
N ALA A 75 12.50 1.81 -3.45
CA ALA A 75 11.28 2.16 -2.74
C ALA A 75 11.06 1.29 -1.50
N VAL A 76 11.22 -0.03 -1.67
CA VAL A 76 11.14 -0.98 -0.56
C VAL A 76 12.28 -0.74 0.44
N GLY A 77 13.50 -0.50 -0.03
CA GLY A 77 14.66 -0.25 0.83
C GLY A 77 14.51 1.02 1.67
N ILE A 78 14.10 2.14 1.07
CA ILE A 78 13.88 3.41 1.78
C ILE A 78 12.75 3.26 2.80
N ALA A 79 11.64 2.63 2.42
CA ALA A 79 10.53 2.37 3.34
C ALA A 79 10.95 1.53 4.55
N LEU A 80 11.77 0.49 4.33
CA LEU A 80 12.34 -0.34 5.41
C LEU A 80 13.21 0.47 6.35
N VAL A 81 14.10 1.30 5.82
CA VAL A 81 14.98 2.16 6.63
C VAL A 81 14.16 3.11 7.48
N ILE A 82 13.18 3.82 6.90
CA ILE A 82 12.29 4.73 7.62
C ILE A 82 11.52 3.98 8.73
N ASN A 83 11.02 2.78 8.43
CA ASN A 83 10.30 1.96 9.41
C ASN A 83 11.18 1.60 10.60
N ILE A 84 12.42 1.14 10.38
CA ILE A 84 13.39 0.84 11.45
C ILE A 84 13.63 2.09 12.30
N PHE A 85 13.90 3.24 11.68
CA PHE A 85 14.08 4.50 12.42
C PHE A 85 12.84 4.89 13.23
N SER A 86 11.65 4.72 12.65
CA SER A 86 10.37 4.99 13.34
C SER A 86 10.20 4.10 14.57
N THR A 87 10.53 2.81 14.49
CA THR A 87 10.38 1.88 15.61
C THR A 87 11.38 2.15 16.75
N LEU A 88 12.55 2.69 16.44
CA LEU A 88 13.57 3.05 17.42
C LEU A 88 13.29 4.37 18.14
N THR A 89 12.60 5.30 17.48
CA THR A 89 12.40 6.68 17.98
C THR A 89 11.04 6.88 18.65
N ILE A 90 10.02 6.13 18.23
CA ILE A 90 8.64 6.32 18.69
C ILE A 90 8.25 5.10 19.55
N PRO A 91 8.05 5.26 20.88
CA PRO A 91 7.69 4.16 21.77
C PRO A 91 6.27 3.61 21.50
N PHE A 92 5.42 4.40 20.82
CA PHE A 92 4.20 3.88 20.23
C PHE A 92 4.54 3.09 18.97
N SER A 93 4.41 1.77 19.03
CA SER A 93 4.41 0.91 17.85
C SER A 93 3.21 1.27 16.98
N LEU A 94 3.40 2.27 16.11
CA LEU A 94 2.51 2.52 14.98
C LEU A 94 2.64 1.29 14.08
N GLY A 95 1.86 0.25 14.37
CA GLY A 95 1.97 -1.04 13.71
C GLY A 95 1.79 -0.86 12.21
N ILE A 96 2.88 -0.91 11.46
CA ILE A 96 2.83 -0.77 10.01
C ILE A 96 2.33 -2.08 9.44
N ILE A 97 1.39 -1.97 8.50
CA ILE A 97 0.89 -3.12 7.76
C ILE A 97 1.98 -3.55 6.81
N GLY A 98 2.81 -4.51 7.21
CA GLY A 98 3.89 -5.11 6.42
C GLY A 98 4.99 -4.11 6.01
N ASN A 99 6.25 -4.42 6.31
CA ASN A 99 7.34 -3.48 6.06
C ASN A 99 7.58 -3.18 4.57
N ILE A 100 7.08 -4.03 3.67
CA ILE A 100 7.23 -3.91 2.21
C ILE A 100 6.11 -3.04 1.59
N ILE A 101 4.90 -3.07 2.16
CA ILE A 101 3.71 -2.40 1.63
C ILE A 101 3.90 -0.89 1.42
N PRO A 102 4.43 -0.10 2.37
CA PRO A 102 4.63 1.34 2.13
C PRO A 102 5.59 1.61 0.96
N GLY A 103 6.56 0.72 0.73
CA GLY A 103 7.46 0.81 -0.42
C GLY A 103 6.75 0.50 -1.75
N ILE A 104 5.83 -0.47 -1.75
CA ILE A 104 4.99 -0.78 -2.92
C ILE A 104 4.11 0.43 -3.27
N ILE A 105 3.42 0.99 -2.28
CA ILE A 105 2.56 2.17 -2.45
C ILE A 105 3.35 3.34 -3.02
N ALA A 106 4.50 3.66 -2.41
CA ALA A 106 5.35 4.75 -2.85
C ALA A 106 5.85 4.57 -4.30
N ASN A 107 6.17 3.34 -4.67
CA ASN A 107 6.58 3.01 -6.04
C ASN A 107 5.45 3.21 -7.05
N GLU A 108 4.23 2.81 -6.72
CA GLU A 108 3.07 3.00 -7.60
C GLU A 108 2.68 4.48 -7.72
N TRP A 109 2.81 5.28 -6.65
CA TRP A 109 2.58 6.72 -6.70
C TRP A 109 3.52 7.46 -7.66
N LEU A 110 4.73 6.94 -7.88
CA LEU A 110 5.66 7.49 -8.88
C LEU A 110 5.26 7.16 -10.32
N LYS A 111 4.66 5.99 -10.54
CA LYS A 111 4.27 5.53 -11.88
C LYS A 111 2.94 6.14 -12.32
N GLU A 112 1.92 6.05 -11.47
CA GLU A 112 0.54 6.38 -11.82
C GLU A 112 0.08 7.71 -11.23
N GLY A 113 0.85 8.28 -10.30
CA GLY A 113 0.49 9.47 -9.56
C GLY A 113 -0.26 9.16 -8.26
N MET A 114 -0.01 9.97 -7.24
CA MET A 114 -0.55 9.77 -5.90
C MET A 114 -2.09 9.78 -5.86
N ILE A 115 -2.72 10.71 -6.59
CA ILE A 115 -4.18 10.89 -6.55
C ILE A 115 -4.89 9.71 -7.22
N VAL A 116 -4.45 9.31 -8.42
CA VAL A 116 -5.04 8.20 -9.18
C VAL A 116 -4.94 6.90 -8.38
N SER A 117 -3.76 6.65 -7.80
CA SER A 117 -3.51 5.44 -7.02
C SER A 117 -4.30 5.40 -5.70
N LEU A 118 -4.51 6.54 -5.03
CA LEU A 118 -5.34 6.62 -3.83
C LEU A 118 -6.82 6.40 -4.13
N VAL A 119 -7.32 6.95 -5.25
CA VAL A 119 -8.71 6.75 -5.69
C VAL A 119 -8.93 5.29 -6.07
N SER A 120 -8.05 4.70 -6.88
CA SER A 120 -8.15 3.28 -7.26
C SER A 120 -8.08 2.36 -6.03
N LEU A 121 -7.16 2.63 -5.11
CA LEU A 121 -7.08 1.90 -3.84
C LEU A 121 -8.37 2.02 -3.02
N SER A 122 -8.94 3.22 -2.90
CA SER A 122 -10.20 3.42 -2.18
C SER A 122 -11.35 2.63 -2.79
N VAL A 123 -11.49 2.66 -4.11
CA VAL A 123 -12.53 1.91 -4.83
C VAL A 123 -12.38 0.40 -4.62
N VAL A 124 -11.16 -0.13 -4.79
CA VAL A 124 -10.91 -1.57 -4.64
C VAL A 124 -11.10 -2.03 -3.19
N VAL A 125 -10.63 -1.27 -2.20
CA VAL A 125 -10.85 -1.57 -0.79
C VAL A 125 -12.35 -1.61 -0.47
N LEU A 126 -13.14 -0.67 -0.99
CA LEU A 126 -14.58 -0.63 -0.78
C LEU A 126 -15.27 -1.88 -1.37
N ILE A 127 -14.86 -2.31 -2.56
CA ILE A 127 -15.35 -3.57 -3.18
C ILE A 127 -14.98 -4.78 -2.31
N ILE A 128 -13.75 -4.86 -1.81
CA ILE A 128 -13.32 -5.98 -0.95
C ILE A 128 -14.12 -6.01 0.35
N VAL A 129 -14.29 -4.85 1.00
CA VAL A 129 -15.03 -4.74 2.27
C VAL A 129 -16.51 -5.10 2.08
N THR A 130 -17.15 -4.65 1.01
CA THR A 130 -18.55 -5.03 0.73
C THR A 130 -18.71 -6.53 0.53
N ILE A 131 -17.77 -7.18 -0.18
CA ILE A 131 -17.74 -8.64 -0.34
C ILE A 131 -17.55 -9.34 1.01
N MET A 132 -16.68 -8.83 1.88
CA MET A 132 -16.48 -9.38 3.23
C MET A 132 -17.77 -9.31 4.06
N ILE A 133 -18.48 -8.17 4.01
CA ILE A 133 -19.76 -7.98 4.72
C ILE A 133 -20.80 -8.98 4.21
N ILE A 134 -20.96 -9.11 2.88
CA ILE A 134 -21.91 -10.04 2.25
C ILE A 134 -21.58 -11.50 2.61
N SER A 135 -20.29 -11.82 2.71
CA SER A 135 -19.82 -13.18 3.02
C SER A 135 -19.88 -13.52 4.51
N GLY A 136 -20.36 -12.60 5.37
CA GLY A 136 -20.41 -12.79 6.82
C GLY A 136 -19.05 -12.92 7.49
N MET A 137 -17.98 -12.44 6.81
CA MET A 137 -16.63 -12.44 7.37
C MET A 137 -16.55 -11.35 8.43
N PRO A 138 -16.04 -11.60 9.66
CA PRO A 138 -15.83 -10.53 10.63
C PRO A 138 -14.95 -9.44 10.02
N VAL A 139 -15.61 -8.31 9.76
CA VAL A 139 -14.99 -7.03 9.42
C VAL A 139 -14.66 -6.29 10.71
N PHE A 140 -15.21 -6.68 11.86
CA PHE A 140 -15.04 -6.11 13.21
C PHE A 140 -14.51 -7.14 14.19
#